data_AF-A0AAV0CMJ6-F1
#
_entry.id   AF-A0AAV0CMJ6-F1
#
_cell.length_a   1.000
_cell.length_b   1.000
_cell.length_c   1.000
_cell.angle_alpha   90.00
_cell.angle_beta   90.00
_cell.angle_gamma   90.00
#
_symmetry.space_group_name_H-M   'P 1'
#
loop_
_entity.id
_entity.type
_entity.pdbx_description
1 polymer ?
#
loop_
_entity_poly.entity_id
_entity_poly.type
_entity_poly.pdbx_seq_one_letter_code
_entity_poly.pdbx_strand_id
1 'polypeptide(L)'
;MEASYLTVDFFRKLPEEVDKEGGSTVSTNDSSTEEHFKRIGSNISAYTRMVCETLQQSIPKAVVYCQVREAKRSLLDHFYAQLGKREERELCEMLDEDRVLMERRQKCSRKLELYRWARDEIDSLLLAR
;
A
#
# COMPACT_ATOMS: atom_id res chain seq x y z
N MET A 1 5.71 -9.77 11.95
CA MET A 1 5.46 -8.42 12.52
C MET A 1 6.41 -8.33 13.70
N GLU A 2 7.48 -7.55 13.58
CA GLU A 2 8.41 -7.40 14.71
C GLU A 2 7.68 -6.61 15.80
N ALA A 3 7.58 -7.19 16.98
CA ALA A 3 6.94 -6.54 18.11
C ALA A 3 7.89 -5.47 18.67
N SER A 4 7.49 -4.21 18.52
CA SER A 4 8.22 -3.05 19.03
C SER A 4 7.96 -2.90 20.52
N TYR A 5 8.66 -3.71 21.31
CA TYR A 5 8.69 -3.59 22.77
C TYR A 5 9.62 -2.45 23.21
N LEU A 6 9.39 -1.95 24.42
CA LEU A 6 10.34 -1.09 25.13
C LEU A 6 11.67 -1.85 25.27
N THR A 7 12.70 -1.40 24.58
CA THR A 7 14.03 -2.02 24.63
C THR A 7 14.88 -1.40 25.73
N VAL A 8 15.87 -2.15 26.22
CA VAL A 8 16.84 -1.67 27.22
C VAL A 8 17.56 -0.40 26.73
N ASP A 9 17.70 -0.24 25.40
CA ASP A 9 18.30 0.93 24.77
C ASP A 9 17.49 2.21 24.99
N PHE A 10 16.17 2.13 25.21
CA PHE A 10 15.37 3.30 25.58
C PHE A 10 15.80 3.83 26.96
N PHE A 11 15.93 2.93 27.94
CA PHE A 11 16.28 3.30 29.30
C PHE A 11 17.72 3.83 29.42
N ARG A 12 18.64 3.33 28.59
CA ARG A 12 20.02 3.83 28.50
C ARG A 12 20.14 5.23 27.90
N LYS A 13 19.12 5.70 27.17
CA LYS A 13 19.08 7.03 26.55
C LYS A 13 18.38 8.07 27.43
N LEU A 14 17.76 7.66 28.54
CA LEU A 14 17.22 8.59 29.53
C LEU A 14 18.37 9.26 30.30
N PRO A 15 18.24 10.53 30.69
CA PRO A 15 19.26 11.20 31.50
C PRO A 15 19.53 10.41 32.80
N GLU A 16 20.76 9.93 32.95
CA GLU A 16 21.23 9.18 34.12
C GLU A 16 21.46 10.13 35.31
N GLU A 17 21.21 9.64 36.53
CA GLU A 17 21.39 10.41 37.76
C GLU A 17 22.87 10.73 37.96
N VAL A 18 23.21 12.03 37.92
CA VAL A 18 24.44 12.48 38.56
C VAL A 18 24.06 12.81 39.99
N ASP A 19 24.18 11.83 40.89
CA ASP A 19 24.16 12.06 42.33
C ASP A 19 25.35 12.97 42.67
N LYS A 20 25.09 14.28 42.71
CA LYS A 20 26.03 15.24 43.27
C LYS A 20 25.89 15.19 44.79
N GLU A 21 26.72 14.37 45.38
CA GLU A 21 27.12 14.43 46.79
C GLU A 21 27.60 15.85 47.13
N GLY A 22 26.93 16.51 48.10
CA GLY A 22 27.49 17.61 48.87
C GLY A 22 26.77 18.97 48.81
N GLY A 23 25.96 19.25 49.83
CA GLY A 23 26.01 20.55 50.51
C GLY A 23 24.77 21.45 50.51
N SER A 24 24.38 21.82 51.73
CA SER A 24 23.57 22.97 52.17
C SER A 24 22.05 22.83 52.25
N THR A 25 21.65 22.68 53.51
CA THR A 25 20.32 22.87 54.08
C THR A 25 19.84 24.33 53.93
N VAL A 26 18.52 24.49 53.77
CA VAL A 26 17.73 25.74 53.90
C VAL A 26 17.47 26.51 52.58
N SER A 27 16.74 25.88 51.66
CA SER A 27 15.69 26.46 50.78
C SER A 27 15.20 25.45 49.72
N THR A 28 15.31 24.15 50.01
CA THR A 28 15.54 23.09 49.01
C THR A 28 14.31 22.26 48.65
N ASN A 29 13.19 22.39 49.36
CA ASN A 29 12.02 21.53 49.14
C ASN A 29 11.22 21.92 47.87
N ASP A 30 11.09 23.22 47.58
CA ASP A 30 10.37 23.70 46.38
C ASP A 30 11.22 23.53 45.10
N SER A 31 12.54 23.73 45.19
CA SER A 31 13.43 23.50 44.03
C SER A 31 13.56 22.01 43.70
N SER A 32 13.65 21.14 44.71
CA SER A 32 13.73 19.69 44.51
C SER A 32 12.43 19.14 43.93
N THR A 33 11.26 19.58 44.42
CA THR A 33 9.97 19.16 43.83
C THR A 33 9.81 19.64 42.39
N GLU A 34 10.23 20.87 42.07
CA GLU A 34 10.20 21.36 40.69
C GLU A 34 11.17 20.60 39.75
N GLU A 35 12.37 20.24 40.23
CA GLU A 35 13.30 19.39 39.49
C GLU A 35 12.74 17.97 39.25
N HIS A 36 12.06 17.40 40.25
CA HIS A 36 11.35 16.12 40.11
C HIS A 36 10.25 16.18 39.05
N PHE A 37 9.42 17.23 39.04
CA PHE A 37 8.39 17.40 38.01
C PHE A 37 8.98 17.63 36.61
N LYS A 38 10.06 18.40 36.49
CA LYS A 38 10.78 18.58 35.21
C LYS A 38 11.33 17.25 34.69
N ARG A 39 11.82 16.39 35.57
CA ARG A 39 12.32 15.05 35.22
C ARG A 39 11.22 14.11 34.75
N ILE A 40 10.08 14.10 35.45
CA ILE A 40 8.90 13.34 35.02
C ILE A 40 8.45 13.82 33.62
N GLY A 41 8.41 15.14 33.40
CA GLY A 41 8.09 15.73 32.11
C GLY A 41 9.05 15.29 31.00
N SER A 42 10.36 15.30 31.28
CA SER A 42 11.39 14.83 30.34
C SER A 42 11.19 13.35 29.98
N ASN A 43 10.96 12.49 30.97
CA ASN A 43 10.76 11.05 30.76
C ASN A 43 9.50 10.75 29.93
N ILE A 44 8.39 11.42 30.23
CA ILE A 44 7.14 11.30 29.44
C ILE A 44 7.40 11.75 28.01
N SER A 45 8.08 12.88 27.81
CA SER A 45 8.39 13.38 26.46
C SER A 45 9.26 12.41 25.65
N ALA A 46 10.23 11.75 26.30
CA ALA A 46 11.07 10.74 25.68
C ALA A 46 10.26 9.51 25.28
N TYR A 47 9.37 9.03 26.16
CA TYR A 47 8.49 7.91 25.87
C TYR A 47 7.53 8.21 24.71
N THR A 48 6.87 9.37 24.71
CA THR A 48 5.98 9.79 23.63
C THR A 48 6.71 9.83 22.29
N ARG A 49 7.93 10.38 22.25
CA ARG A 49 8.75 10.42 21.03
C ARG A 49 9.07 9.03 20.49
N MET A 50 9.53 8.12 21.35
CA MET A 50 9.81 6.73 20.97
C MET A 50 8.56 6.01 20.44
N VAL A 51 7.39 6.22 21.08
CA VAL A 51 6.13 5.65 20.59
C VAL A 51 5.76 6.22 19.22
N CYS A 52 5.92 7.53 19.00
CA CYS A 52 5.68 8.14 17.70
C CYS A 52 6.59 7.56 16.60
N GLU A 53 7.89 7.41 16.86
CA GLU A 53 8.85 6.78 15.92
C GLU A 53 8.44 5.34 15.58
N THR A 54 7.99 4.59 16.59
CA THR A 54 7.49 3.22 16.41
C THR A 54 6.23 3.19 15.55
N LEU A 55 5.27 4.08 15.80
CA LEU A 55 4.03 4.20 15.03
C LEU A 55 4.29 4.60 13.58
N GLN A 56 5.25 5.49 13.33
CA GLN A 56 5.65 5.89 11.98
C GLN A 56 6.13 4.71 11.14
N GLN A 57 6.73 3.69 11.76
CA GLN A 57 7.18 2.50 11.05
C GLN A 57 6.12 1.40 10.99
N SER A 58 5.32 1.23 12.05
CA SER A 58 4.36 0.13 12.16
C SER A 58 3.05 0.40 11.41
N ILE A 59 2.55 1.64 11.41
CA ILE A 59 1.29 2.00 10.75
C ILE A 59 1.36 1.74 9.23
N PRO A 60 2.38 2.20 8.48
CA PRO A 60 2.45 1.91 7.04
C PRO A 60 2.54 0.40 6.76
N LYS A 61 3.29 -0.34 7.58
CA LYS A 61 3.39 -1.81 7.47
C LYS A 61 2.03 -2.49 7.68
N ALA A 62 1.27 -2.03 8.68
CA ALA A 62 -0.07 -2.53 8.96
C ALA A 62 -1.05 -2.20 7.82
N VAL A 63 -1.02 -0.97 7.29
CA VAL A 63 -1.84 -0.56 6.15
C VAL A 63 -1.54 -1.41 4.91
N VAL A 64 -0.26 -1.59 4.56
CA VAL A 64 0.13 -2.44 3.42
C VAL A 64 -0.29 -3.89 3.64
N TYR A 65 -0.13 -4.41 4.85
CA TYR A 65 -0.51 -5.79 5.16
C TYR A 65 -2.02 -6.00 5.10
N CYS A 66 -2.81 -5.17 5.77
CA CYS A 66 -4.25 -5.37 5.92
C CYS A 66 -5.05 -4.88 4.70
N GLN A 67 -4.57 -3.86 3.98
CA GLN A 67 -5.30 -3.29 2.85
C GLN A 67 -4.73 -3.79 1.53
N VAL A 68 -3.46 -3.51 1.25
CA VAL A 68 -2.89 -3.75 -0.08
C VAL A 68 -2.73 -5.25 -0.35
N ARG A 69 -2.13 -5.99 0.58
CA ARG A 69 -1.89 -7.43 0.40
C ARG A 69 -3.20 -8.23 0.40
N GLU A 70 -4.12 -7.91 1.30
CA GLU A 70 -5.43 -8.58 1.33
C GLU A 70 -6.29 -8.22 0.11
N ALA A 71 -6.31 -6.95 -0.33
CA ALA A 71 -6.99 -6.58 -1.57
C ALA A 71 -6.40 -7.33 -2.76
N LYS A 72 -5.07 -7.40 -2.89
CA LYS A 72 -4.41 -8.17 -3.96
C LYS A 72 -4.77 -9.66 -3.93
N ARG A 73 -4.77 -10.28 -2.75
CA ARG A 73 -5.11 -11.70 -2.59
C ARG A 73 -6.57 -11.97 -2.95
N SER A 74 -7.47 -11.14 -2.45
CA SER A 74 -8.92 -11.34 -2.56
C SER A 74 -9.51 -10.79 -3.87
N LEU A 75 -8.79 -9.99 -4.65
CA LEU A 75 -9.29 -9.34 -5.87
C LEU A 75 -9.86 -10.36 -6.86
N LEU A 76 -9.10 -11.41 -7.17
CA LEU A 76 -9.53 -12.44 -8.13
C LEU A 76 -10.68 -13.27 -7.58
N ASP A 77 -10.64 -13.62 -6.29
CA ASP A 77 -11.71 -14.37 -5.64
C ASP A 77 -13.04 -13.60 -5.70
N HIS A 78 -13.01 -12.29 -5.40
CA HIS A 78 -14.18 -11.42 -5.54
C HIS A 78 -14.62 -11.27 -6.99
N PHE A 79 -13.67 -11.13 -7.93
CA PHE A 79 -13.97 -11.03 -9.36
C PHE A 79 -14.70 -12.28 -9.85
N TYR A 80 -14.17 -13.48 -9.57
CA TYR A 80 -14.80 -14.73 -9.99
C TYR A 80 -16.13 -14.98 -9.28
N ALA A 81 -16.24 -14.66 -7.99
CA ALA A 81 -17.49 -14.78 -7.26
C ALA A 81 -18.57 -13.81 -7.77
N GLN A 82 -18.20 -12.61 -8.23
CA GLN A 82 -19.13 -11.69 -8.86
C GLN A 82 -19.51 -12.14 -10.27
N LEU A 83 -18.54 -12.58 -11.08
CA LEU A 83 -18.79 -13.04 -12.44
C LEU A 83 -19.69 -14.28 -12.47
N GLY A 84 -19.46 -15.25 -11.58
CA GLY A 84 -20.27 -16.46 -11.48
C GLY A 84 -21.70 -16.26 -10.98
N LYS A 85 -22.02 -15.07 -10.43
CA LYS A 85 -23.40 -14.71 -10.02
C LYS A 85 -24.20 -14.05 -11.14
N ARG A 86 -23.55 -13.59 -12.22
CA ARG A 86 -24.22 -12.89 -13.31
C ARG A 86 -24.84 -13.87 -14.29
N GLU A 87 -25.98 -13.50 -14.85
CA GLU A 87 -26.63 -14.25 -15.91
C GLU A 87 -25.92 -14.05 -17.25
N GLU A 88 -26.11 -15.00 -18.18
CA GLU A 88 -25.49 -14.96 -19.52
C GLU A 88 -25.78 -13.63 -20.26
N ARG A 89 -26.98 -13.08 -20.11
CA ARG A 89 -27.37 -11.81 -20.76
C ARG A 89 -26.54 -10.63 -20.27
N GLU A 90 -26.36 -10.50 -18.96
CA GLU A 90 -25.54 -9.44 -18.37
C GLU A 90 -24.07 -9.57 -18.78
N LEU A 91 -23.58 -10.81 -18.90
CA LEU A 91 -22.23 -11.09 -19.38
C LEU A 91 -22.07 -10.69 -20.84
N CYS A 92 -23.06 -10.99 -21.70
CA CYS A 92 -23.06 -10.54 -23.10
C CYS A 92 -23.02 -9.01 -23.20
N GLU A 93 -23.85 -8.30 -22.44
CA GLU A 93 -23.86 -6.83 -22.43
C GLU A 93 -22.52 -6.24 -21.96
N MET A 94 -21.86 -6.85 -20.97
CA MET A 94 -20.52 -6.42 -20.54
C MET A 94 -19.42 -6.66 -21.59
N LEU A 95 -19.62 -7.63 -22.48
CA LEU A 95 -18.71 -7.98 -23.56
C LEU A 95 -19.00 -7.23 -24.86
N ASP A 96 -20.09 -6.46 -24.92
CA ASP A 96 -20.41 -5.66 -26.09
C ASP A 96 -19.33 -4.60 -26.33
N GLU A 97 -18.84 -4.57 -27.57
CA GLU A 97 -17.80 -3.64 -27.99
C GLU A 97 -18.37 -2.24 -28.27
N ASP A 98 -17.53 -1.23 -28.07
CA ASP A 98 -17.83 0.13 -28.55
C ASP A 98 -18.06 0.12 -30.07
N ARG A 99 -19.11 0.82 -30.52
CA ARG A 99 -19.47 0.97 -31.94
C ARG A 99 -18.30 1.46 -32.78
N VAL A 100 -17.47 2.36 -32.24
CA VAL A 100 -16.30 2.87 -32.96
C VAL A 100 -15.25 1.79 -33.21
N LEU A 101 -15.04 0.90 -32.23
CA LEU A 101 -14.14 -0.25 -32.38
C LEU A 101 -14.71 -1.28 -33.34
N MET A 102 -16.01 -1.55 -33.25
CA MET A 102 -16.71 -2.47 -34.15
C MET A 102 -16.57 -2.02 -35.62
N GLU A 103 -16.82 -0.74 -35.92
CA GLU A 103 -16.67 -0.19 -37.27
C GLU A 103 -15.23 -0.28 -37.78
N ARG A 104 -14.25 0.02 -36.93
CA ARG A 104 -12.82 -0.09 -37.29
C ARG A 104 -12.46 -1.54 -37.61
N ARG A 105 -12.90 -2.50 -36.80
CA ARG A 105 -12.69 -3.94 -37.04
C ARG A 105 -13.32 -4.35 -38.37
N GLN A 106 -14.55 -3.95 -38.65
CA GLN A 106 -15.24 -4.27 -39.92
C GLN A 106 -14.52 -3.68 -41.13
N LYS A 107 -14.05 -2.43 -41.06
CA LYS A 107 -13.25 -1.80 -42.13
C LYS A 107 -11.95 -2.57 -42.39
N CYS A 108 -11.25 -2.97 -41.33
CA CYS A 108 -10.05 -3.81 -41.46
C CYS A 108 -10.35 -5.18 -42.05
N SER A 109 -11.45 -5.84 -41.64
CA SER A 109 -11.88 -7.13 -42.20
C SER A 109 -12.14 -7.05 -43.69
N ARG A 110 -12.92 -6.06 -44.13
CA ARG A 110 -13.17 -5.83 -45.57
C ARG A 110 -11.89 -5.57 -46.35
N LYS A 111 -11.00 -4.75 -45.82
CA LYS A 111 -9.72 -4.46 -46.46
C LYS A 111 -8.86 -5.72 -46.59
N LEU A 112 -8.85 -6.58 -45.56
CA LEU A 112 -8.16 -7.86 -45.58
C LEU A 112 -8.75 -8.83 -46.60
N GLU A 113 -10.07 -8.92 -46.70
CA GLU A 113 -10.76 -9.74 -47.70
C GLU A 113 -10.39 -9.32 -49.11
N LEU A 114 -10.38 -8.01 -49.39
CA LEU A 114 -9.95 -7.47 -50.69
C LEU A 114 -8.50 -7.82 -51.01
N TYR A 115 -7.60 -7.73 -50.03
CA TYR A 115 -6.21 -8.11 -50.23
C TYR A 115 -6.00 -9.61 -50.43
N ARG A 116 -6.81 -10.46 -49.77
CA ARG A 116 -6.80 -11.90 -50.01
C ARG A 116 -7.25 -12.21 -51.43
N TRP A 117 -8.35 -11.60 -51.88
CA TRP A 117 -8.83 -11.77 -53.24
C TRP A 117 -7.80 -11.34 -54.29
N ALA A 118 -7.19 -10.16 -54.12
CA ALA A 118 -6.15 -9.68 -55.03
C ALA A 118 -4.92 -10.61 -55.06
N ARG A 119 -4.52 -11.15 -53.90
CA ARG A 119 -3.44 -12.14 -53.83
C ARG A 119 -3.82 -13.42 -54.56
N ASP A 120 -5.00 -13.96 -54.29
CA ASP A 120 -5.45 -15.23 -54.88
C ASP A 120 -5.59 -15.11 -56.41
N GLU A 121 -5.98 -13.94 -56.92
CA GLU A 121 -5.97 -13.64 -58.36
C GLU A 121 -4.55 -13.62 -58.94
N ILE A 122 -3.59 -12.96 -58.27
CA ILE A 122 -2.17 -12.98 -58.67
C ILE A 122 -1.63 -14.42 -58.69
N ASP A 123 -1.90 -15.20 -57.65
CA ASP A 123 -1.45 -16.58 -57.53
C ASP A 123 -2.06 -17.45 -58.66
N SER A 124 -3.34 -17.25 -59.00
CA SER A 124 -3.99 -17.96 -60.11
C SER A 124 -3.33 -17.67 -61.47
N LEU A 125 -2.92 -16.42 -61.72
CA LEU A 125 -2.24 -16.03 -62.95
C LEU A 125 -0.81 -16.57 -63.03
N LEU A 126 -0.11 -16.67 -61.89
CA LEU A 126 1.21 -17.28 -61.82
C LEU A 126 1.17 -18.80 -62.05
N LEU A 127 0.12 -19.48 -61.59
CA LEU A 127 -0.09 -20.92 -61.79
C LEU A 127 -0.58 -21.27 -63.19
N ALA A 128 -1.24 -20.34 -63.89
CA ALA A 128 -1.72 -20.53 -65.26
C ALA A 128 -0.64 -20.32 -66.35
N ARG A 129 0.58 -19.91 -65.97
CA ARG A 129 1.73 -19.69 -66.86
C ARG A 129 2.68 -20.88 -66.84
#